data_AF-A0A3L6T961-F1
#
_entry.id   AF-A0A3L6T961-F1
#
_cell.length_a   1.000
_cell.length_b   1.000
_cell.length_c   1.000
_cell.angle_alpha   90.00
_cell.angle_beta   90.00
_cell.angle_gamma   90.00
#
_symmetry.space_group_name_H-M   'P 1'
#
loop_
_entity.id
_entity.type
_entity.pdbx_description
1 polymer ?
#
loop_
_entity_poly.entity_id
_entity_poly.type
_entity_poly.pdbx_seq_one_letter_code
_entity_poly.pdbx_strand_id
1 'polypeptide(L)'
;MALAAAGVPVVVVCSGDYQQQQASVESSWLHRRSANYQASTWDYDSICSLREEEAGESNDPEGESEAPAAPREIKGRHRRPSFREYLANGWVTSTGPLLLLHALPAAGVAAVGGDGDRPPTLVELSTIFRLCNDCASHEAESQRGDAPSAIACCMEAAWCAGEEHARAAVVQGLIADTWKVFNKEMSSADQSMTMANLCRNLARIIHCIYQDGDGVTSPTHRMKRMVKDLLFNPVLF
;
A
#
# COMPACT_ATOMS: atom_id res chain seq x y z
N MET A 1 47.88 45.00 0.27
CA MET A 1 48.95 43.98 0.14
C MET A 1 48.56 42.80 1.00
N ALA A 2 48.59 41.60 0.42
CA ALA A 2 47.93 40.39 0.91
C ALA A 2 48.54 39.80 2.19
N LEU A 3 47.68 39.28 3.09
CA LEU A 3 48.03 38.21 4.03
C LEU A 3 47.67 36.87 3.36
N ALA A 4 48.66 35.99 3.19
CA ALA A 4 48.45 34.60 2.79
C ALA A 4 48.65 33.70 4.03
N ALA A 5 47.60 32.98 4.40
CA ALA A 5 47.61 31.95 5.42
C ALA A 5 47.99 30.58 4.81
N ALA A 6 48.72 29.80 5.60
CA ALA A 6 49.27 28.49 5.25
C ALA A 6 48.19 27.44 4.96
N GLY A 7 48.47 26.57 3.97
CA GLY A 7 47.61 25.49 3.51
C GLY A 7 47.72 24.21 4.33
N VAL A 8 46.66 23.40 4.24
CA VAL A 8 46.60 21.98 4.64
C VAL A 8 46.46 21.17 3.35
N PRO A 9 47.16 20.03 3.17
CA PRO A 9 47.19 19.33 1.88
C PRO A 9 45.95 18.47 1.66
N VAL A 10 45.35 18.61 0.48
CA VAL A 10 44.39 17.66 -0.10
C VAL A 10 45.20 16.52 -0.72
N VAL A 11 44.98 15.29 -0.26
CA VAL A 11 45.53 14.10 -0.89
C VAL A 11 44.68 13.78 -2.12
N VAL A 12 45.31 13.90 -3.29
CA VAL A 12 44.82 13.43 -4.58
C VAL A 12 45.42 12.03 -4.83
N VAL A 13 44.57 11.05 -5.17
CA VAL A 13 44.96 9.82 -5.86
C VAL A 13 43.85 9.51 -6.87
N CYS A 14 43.98 10.05 -8.09
CA CYS A 14 44.46 9.40 -9.31
C CYS A 14 43.35 8.72 -10.13
N SER A 15 43.08 9.33 -11.29
CA SER A 15 42.35 8.79 -12.43
C SER A 15 43.02 7.52 -12.98
N GLY A 16 42.22 6.57 -13.46
CA GLY A 16 42.67 5.41 -14.21
C GLY A 16 41.53 4.75 -15.01
N ASP A 17 41.46 5.12 -16.28
CA ASP A 17 41.04 4.38 -17.48
C ASP A 17 39.79 3.48 -17.47
N TYR A 18 38.74 4.00 -18.11
CA TYR A 18 37.51 3.30 -18.49
C TYR A 18 37.65 2.75 -19.92
N GLN A 19 38.16 1.53 -20.08
CA GLN A 19 38.03 0.76 -21.33
C GLN A 19 37.63 -0.69 -21.04
N GLN A 20 36.35 -0.94 -21.32
CA GLN A 20 35.83 -2.09 -22.05
C GLN A 20 36.15 -3.49 -21.50
N GLN A 21 35.26 -3.98 -20.63
CA GLN A 21 34.97 -5.41 -20.56
C GLN A 21 33.47 -5.63 -20.73
N GLN A 22 33.13 -5.95 -21.97
CA GLN A 22 31.83 -6.38 -22.44
C GLN A 22 31.59 -7.80 -21.92
N ALA A 23 31.25 -7.92 -20.63
CA ALA A 23 30.71 -9.15 -20.08
C ALA A 23 29.22 -9.17 -20.39
N SER A 24 28.81 -10.13 -21.22
CA SER A 24 27.43 -10.45 -21.54
C SER A 24 26.65 -10.74 -20.26
N VAL A 25 25.98 -9.72 -19.72
CA VAL A 25 24.91 -9.93 -18.76
C VAL A 25 23.71 -10.36 -19.58
N GLU A 26 23.55 -11.67 -19.76
CA GLU A 26 22.26 -12.24 -20.12
C GLU A 26 21.23 -11.67 -19.15
N SER A 27 20.35 -10.83 -19.68
CA SER A 27 19.22 -10.26 -18.98
C SER A 27 18.19 -11.36 -18.71
N SER A 28 18.53 -12.29 -17.81
CA SER A 28 17.54 -13.18 -17.22
C SER A 28 16.65 -12.32 -16.34
N TRP A 29 15.47 -11.96 -16.86
CA TRP A 29 14.29 -11.47 -16.15
C TRP A 29 14.48 -11.44 -14.63
N LEU A 30 14.99 -10.31 -14.11
CA LEU A 30 14.95 -10.05 -12.68
C LEU A 30 13.47 -9.86 -12.35
N HIS A 31 12.82 -10.96 -11.99
CA HIS A 31 11.44 -11.05 -11.55
C HIS A 31 11.34 -10.19 -10.29
N ARG A 32 10.94 -8.93 -10.45
CA ARG A 32 10.63 -8.05 -9.33
C ARG A 32 9.54 -8.77 -8.55
N ARG A 33 9.85 -9.22 -7.33
CA ARG A 33 8.84 -9.80 -6.44
C ARG A 33 7.84 -8.68 -6.16
N SER A 34 6.60 -8.86 -6.63
CA SER A 34 5.41 -8.14 -6.13
C SER A 34 5.52 -8.04 -4.62
N ALA A 35 5.09 -6.92 -4.04
CA ALA A 35 5.18 -6.62 -2.62
C ALA A 35 4.72 -7.83 -1.78
N ASN A 36 5.71 -8.62 -1.39
CA ASN A 36 5.71 -9.73 -0.46
C ASN A 36 4.37 -10.48 -0.30
N TYR A 37 3.99 -11.31 -1.28
CA TYR A 37 3.14 -12.48 -1.01
C TYR A 37 3.85 -13.74 -1.49
N GLN A 38 4.71 -14.32 -0.63
CA GLN A 38 4.75 -15.77 -0.61
C GLN A 38 3.40 -16.25 -0.09
N ALA A 39 2.77 -17.19 -0.79
CA ALA A 39 1.55 -17.83 -0.36
C ALA A 39 1.82 -18.70 0.88
N SER A 40 1.95 -18.07 2.05
CA SER A 40 1.88 -18.72 3.37
C SER A 40 1.64 -17.75 4.53
N THR A 41 1.50 -16.44 4.31
CA THR A 41 1.12 -15.47 5.38
C THR A 41 -0.23 -14.80 5.14
N TRP A 42 -0.88 -15.12 4.02
CA TRP A 42 -2.19 -14.59 3.62
C TRP A 42 -3.36 -15.53 3.87
N ASP A 43 -3.17 -16.51 4.75
CA ASP A 43 -4.30 -17.22 5.30
C ASP A 43 -4.90 -16.36 6.43
N TYR A 44 -5.50 -15.23 6.05
CA TYR A 44 -6.24 -14.37 6.98
C TYR A 44 -7.44 -15.13 7.54
N ASP A 45 -7.98 -16.09 6.78
CA ASP A 45 -8.96 -17.06 7.27
C ASP A 45 -8.36 -17.94 8.39
N SER A 46 -7.11 -18.40 8.28
CA SER A 46 -6.40 -19.08 9.38
C SER A 46 -6.10 -18.19 10.58
N ILE A 47 -5.75 -16.91 10.38
CA ILE A 47 -5.53 -15.97 11.51
C ILE A 47 -6.86 -15.63 12.20
N CYS A 48 -7.96 -15.51 11.44
CA CYS A 48 -9.29 -15.28 11.99
C CYS A 48 -9.89 -16.54 12.65
N SER A 49 -9.64 -17.74 12.11
CA SER A 49 -10.12 -19.00 12.70
C SER A 49 -9.45 -19.29 14.04
N LEU A 50 -8.17 -18.93 14.21
CA LEU A 50 -7.48 -19.04 15.51
C LEU A 50 -8.14 -18.17 16.60
N ARG A 51 -8.72 -17.03 16.22
CA ARG A 51 -9.39 -16.11 17.16
C ARG A 51 -10.79 -16.59 17.56
N GLU A 52 -11.42 -17.41 16.73
CA GLU A 52 -12.71 -18.05 17.04
C GLU A 52 -12.53 -19.27 17.96
N GLU A 53 -11.41 -20.00 17.85
CA GLU A 53 -11.06 -21.09 18.76
C GLU A 53 -10.77 -20.59 20.19
N GLU A 54 -10.08 -19.46 20.35
CA GLU A 54 -9.81 -18.85 21.67
C GLU A 54 -11.09 -18.29 22.34
N ALA A 55 -12.16 -18.04 21.58
CA ALA A 55 -13.44 -17.55 22.10
C ALA A 55 -14.40 -18.67 22.55
N GLY A 56 -14.03 -19.94 22.32
CA GLY A 56 -14.87 -21.12 22.60
C GLY A 56 -14.62 -21.82 23.93
N GLU A 57 -13.57 -21.49 24.68
CA GLU A 57 -13.26 -22.20 25.93
C GLU A 57 -13.90 -21.52 27.15
N SER A 58 -15.14 -21.91 27.46
CA SER A 58 -15.63 -21.86 28.84
C SER A 58 -16.48 -23.07 29.19
N ASN A 59 -15.81 -24.04 29.83
CA ASN A 59 -16.27 -25.06 30.79
C ASN A 59 -17.45 -25.98 30.39
N ASP A 60 -17.10 -27.19 29.95
CA ASP A 60 -17.91 -28.42 30.16
C ASP A 60 -17.74 -28.97 31.60
N PRO A 61 -18.58 -29.91 32.08
CA PRO A 61 -18.40 -31.33 31.74
C PRO A 61 -19.78 -32.05 31.54
N GLU A 62 -19.98 -33.18 30.87
CA GLU A 62 -19.26 -34.45 30.77
C GLU A 62 -19.81 -35.23 29.55
N GLY A 63 -19.01 -36.12 28.94
CA GLY A 63 -19.58 -37.26 28.19
C GLY A 63 -18.83 -37.75 26.96
N GLU A 64 -17.96 -38.74 27.20
CA GLU A 64 -17.51 -39.80 26.27
C GLU A 64 -16.44 -39.51 25.21
N SER A 65 -15.44 -40.39 25.25
CA SER A 65 -14.20 -40.37 24.51
C SER A 65 -14.37 -40.80 23.05
N GLU A 66 -13.94 -39.96 22.13
CA GLU A 66 -13.48 -40.41 20.82
C GLU A 66 -12.14 -39.72 20.50
N ALA A 67 -11.12 -40.51 20.17
CA ALA A 67 -9.78 -40.01 19.89
C ALA A 67 -9.83 -38.98 18.75
N PRO A 68 -9.13 -37.83 18.83
CA PRO A 68 -9.18 -36.84 17.76
C PRO A 68 -8.54 -37.46 16.51
N ALA A 69 -9.36 -37.60 15.47
CA ALA A 69 -8.89 -37.96 14.15
C ALA A 69 -7.81 -36.94 13.74
N ALA A 70 -6.67 -37.45 13.25
CA ALA A 70 -5.57 -36.63 12.76
C ALA A 70 -6.10 -35.51 11.85
N PRO A 71 -5.61 -34.26 11.99
CA PRO A 71 -6.12 -33.14 11.22
C PRO A 71 -5.99 -33.48 9.73
N ARG A 72 -7.14 -33.57 9.06
CA ARG A 72 -7.19 -33.71 7.61
C ARG A 72 -6.48 -32.49 7.05
N GLU A 73 -5.38 -32.68 6.34
CA GLU A 73 -4.73 -31.62 5.58
C GLU A 73 -5.78 -30.95 4.69
N ILE A 74 -6.25 -29.77 5.10
CA ILE A 74 -7.05 -28.92 4.24
C ILE A 74 -6.07 -28.39 3.21
N LYS A 75 -6.01 -29.06 2.06
CA LYS A 75 -5.30 -28.59 0.88
C LYS A 75 -5.91 -27.25 0.49
N GLY A 76 -5.28 -26.15 0.95
CA GLY A 76 -5.78 -24.79 0.86
C GLY A 76 -6.21 -24.47 -0.57
N ARG A 77 -7.53 -24.44 -0.79
CA ARG A 77 -8.08 -23.93 -2.05
C ARG A 77 -7.88 -22.42 -1.99
N HIS A 78 -7.05 -21.89 -2.88
CA HIS A 78 -6.95 -20.46 -3.15
C HIS A 78 -8.33 -19.92 -3.56
N ARG A 79 -9.16 -19.51 -2.59
CA ARG A 79 -10.46 -18.89 -2.82
C ARG A 79 -10.21 -17.42 -3.13
N ARG A 80 -10.64 -16.98 -4.30
CA ARG A 80 -10.68 -15.54 -4.61
C ARG A 80 -11.75 -14.87 -3.72
N PRO A 81 -11.44 -13.74 -3.07
CA PRO A 81 -12.42 -13.02 -2.28
C PRO A 81 -13.50 -12.44 -3.19
N SER A 82 -14.72 -12.35 -2.68
CA SER A 82 -15.75 -11.52 -3.30
C SER A 82 -15.36 -10.04 -3.23
N PHE A 83 -15.95 -9.21 -4.09
CA PHE A 83 -15.71 -7.77 -4.07
C PHE A 83 -15.93 -7.14 -2.70
N ARG A 84 -16.97 -7.58 -1.98
CA ARG A 84 -17.28 -7.06 -0.64
C ARG A 84 -16.24 -7.47 0.40
N GLU A 85 -15.83 -8.74 0.40
CA GLU A 85 -14.77 -9.23 1.30
C GLU A 85 -13.45 -8.49 1.03
N TYR A 86 -13.11 -8.27 -0.25
CA TYR A 86 -11.93 -7.52 -0.65
C TYR A 86 -11.95 -6.09 -0.10
N LEU A 87 -13.05 -5.36 -0.27
CA LEU A 87 -13.16 -3.97 0.20
C LEU A 87 -13.11 -3.86 1.72
N ALA A 88 -13.69 -4.81 2.44
CA ALA A 88 -13.68 -4.82 3.90
C ALA A 88 -12.26 -4.92 4.49
N ASN A 89 -11.32 -5.54 3.76
CA ASN A 89 -9.97 -5.81 4.24
C ASN A 89 -8.87 -5.04 3.49
N GLY A 90 -9.14 -4.56 2.26
CA GLY A 90 -8.12 -4.02 1.36
C GLY A 90 -7.36 -2.81 1.91
N TRP A 91 -7.96 -2.06 2.83
CA TRP A 91 -7.34 -0.93 3.51
C TRP A 91 -6.19 -1.33 4.45
N VAL A 92 -6.22 -2.52 5.04
CA VAL A 92 -5.17 -2.98 5.97
C VAL A 92 -3.81 -3.07 5.27
N THR A 93 -3.83 -3.39 3.97
CA THR A 93 -2.63 -3.75 3.21
C THR A 93 -2.19 -2.68 2.24
N SER A 94 -2.87 -1.53 2.25
CA SER A 94 -2.64 -0.44 1.31
C SER A 94 -1.42 0.42 1.63
N THR A 95 -0.57 0.01 2.58
CA THR A 95 0.58 0.78 3.09
C THR A 95 0.19 2.09 3.83
N GLY A 96 -1.06 2.57 3.70
CA GLY A 96 -1.60 3.72 4.44
C GLY A 96 -1.38 3.66 5.96
N PRO A 97 -1.73 2.54 6.63
CA PRO A 97 -1.51 2.42 8.08
C PRO A 97 -0.03 2.50 8.46
N LEU A 98 0.85 1.88 7.65
CA LEU A 98 2.30 1.92 7.88
C LEU A 98 2.86 3.33 7.74
N LEU A 99 2.43 4.09 6.72
CA LEU A 99 2.88 5.46 6.53
C LEU A 99 2.44 6.37 7.68
N LEU A 100 1.20 6.23 8.16
CA LEU A 100 0.71 7.02 9.30
C LEU A 100 1.41 6.63 10.61
N LEU A 101 1.69 5.35 10.81
CA LEU A 101 2.48 4.87 11.96
C LEU A 101 3.84 5.55 12.04
N HIS A 102 4.49 5.82 10.90
CA HIS A 102 5.76 6.54 10.86
C HIS A 102 5.61 8.07 10.85
N ALA A 103 4.62 8.60 10.15
CA ALA A 103 4.46 10.05 9.96
C ALA A 103 3.98 10.77 11.22
N LEU A 104 3.09 10.16 12.02
CA LEU A 104 2.53 10.80 13.21
C LEU A 104 3.61 11.08 14.28
N PRO A 105 4.44 10.09 14.68
CA PRO A 105 5.53 10.36 15.63
C PRO A 105 6.57 11.34 15.08
N ALA A 106 6.90 11.25 13.78
CA ALA A 106 7.83 12.18 13.14
C ALA A 106 7.33 13.64 13.18
N ALA A 107 6.01 13.84 13.24
CA ALA A 107 5.37 15.14 13.41
C ALA A 107 5.10 15.52 14.88
N GLY A 108 5.62 14.75 15.85
CA GLY A 108 5.40 14.99 17.28
C GLY A 108 3.99 14.68 17.77
N VAL A 109 3.18 13.96 16.97
CA VAL A 109 1.86 13.47 17.38
C VAL A 109 2.06 12.12 18.05
N ALA A 110 1.59 11.97 19.29
CA ALA A 110 1.66 10.70 20.00
C ALA A 110 1.03 9.58 19.14
N ALA A 111 1.75 8.47 18.99
CA ALA A 111 1.22 7.30 18.31
C ALA A 111 -0.09 6.88 18.98
N VAL A 112 -1.11 6.56 18.17
CA VAL A 112 -2.39 6.03 18.64
C VAL A 112 -2.15 4.65 19.24
N GLY A 113 -1.73 4.63 20.50
CA GLY A 113 -1.29 3.44 21.24
C GLY A 113 -2.15 3.12 22.47
N GLY A 114 -3.33 3.72 22.57
CA GLY A 114 -4.27 3.48 23.66
C GLY A 114 -5.68 3.27 23.12
N ASP A 115 -6.24 2.12 23.48
CA ASP A 115 -7.64 1.68 23.39
C ASP A 115 -8.60 2.49 22.47
N GLY A 116 -8.96 1.86 21.35
CA GLY A 116 -10.21 2.15 20.62
C GLY A 116 -10.19 3.25 19.54
N ASP A 117 -9.42 4.33 19.70
CA ASP A 117 -9.59 5.50 18.81
C ASP A 117 -8.60 5.48 17.65
N ARG A 118 -8.84 4.58 16.67
CA ARG A 118 -8.18 4.66 15.35
C ARG A 118 -8.25 6.10 14.85
N PRO A 119 -7.19 6.65 14.20
CA PRO A 119 -7.27 7.99 13.63
C PRO A 119 -8.56 8.09 12.84
N PRO A 120 -9.48 9.03 13.15
CA PRO A 120 -10.65 9.24 12.32
C PRO A 120 -10.11 9.47 10.93
N THR A 121 -10.55 8.68 9.94
CA THR A 121 -10.05 8.56 8.56
C THR A 121 -8.97 7.53 8.20
N LEU A 122 -8.40 6.76 9.13
CA LEU A 122 -7.37 5.77 8.76
C LEU A 122 -7.89 4.79 7.70
N VAL A 123 -9.12 4.30 7.88
CA VAL A 123 -9.74 3.32 6.99
C VAL A 123 -10.00 3.95 5.62
N GLU A 124 -10.58 5.16 5.58
CA GLU A 124 -10.95 5.88 4.36
C GLU A 124 -9.70 6.25 3.55
N LEU A 125 -8.67 6.83 4.19
CA LEU A 125 -7.39 7.14 3.56
C LEU A 125 -6.74 5.89 2.97
N SER A 126 -6.71 4.82 3.76
CA SER A 126 -6.09 3.57 3.36
C SER A 126 -6.89 2.87 2.26
N THR A 127 -8.22 3.05 2.24
CA THR A 127 -9.09 2.59 1.16
C THR A 127 -8.83 3.37 -0.12
N ILE A 128 -8.73 4.71 -0.05
CA ILE A 128 -8.35 5.55 -1.20
C ILE A 128 -7.00 5.09 -1.76
N PHE A 129 -6.01 4.82 -0.90
CA PHE A 129 -4.73 4.25 -1.32
C PHE A 129 -4.93 2.97 -2.10
N ARG A 130 -5.57 1.97 -1.47
CA ARG A 130 -5.78 0.65 -2.08
C ARG A 130 -6.39 0.77 -3.46
N LEU A 131 -7.51 1.49 -3.56
CA LEU A 131 -8.25 1.60 -4.81
C LEU A 131 -7.49 2.38 -5.88
N CYS A 132 -6.77 3.45 -5.53
CA CYS A 132 -5.94 4.19 -6.49
C CYS A 132 -4.81 3.31 -7.05
N ASN A 133 -4.14 2.55 -6.18
CA ASN A 133 -3.11 1.59 -6.58
C ASN A 133 -3.69 0.53 -7.52
N ASP A 134 -4.74 -0.16 -7.09
CA ASP A 134 -5.39 -1.22 -7.86
C ASP A 134 -5.85 -0.74 -9.24
N CYS A 135 -6.39 0.47 -9.36
CA CYS A 135 -6.78 1.05 -10.64
C CYS A 135 -5.59 1.29 -11.58
N ALA A 136 -4.46 1.74 -11.02
CA ALA A 136 -3.27 2.09 -11.76
C ALA A 136 -2.43 0.87 -12.17
N SER A 137 -2.47 -0.22 -11.41
CA SER A 137 -1.64 -1.41 -11.63
C SER A 137 -2.40 -2.65 -12.14
N HIS A 138 -3.74 -2.61 -12.21
CA HIS A 138 -4.59 -3.76 -12.56
C HIS A 138 -4.10 -4.58 -13.76
N GLU A 139 -3.84 -3.95 -14.91
CA GLU A 139 -3.44 -4.67 -16.13
C GLU A 139 -2.11 -5.40 -15.93
N ALA A 140 -1.14 -4.72 -15.34
CA ALA A 140 0.20 -5.27 -15.13
C ALA A 140 0.17 -6.40 -14.07
N GLU A 141 -0.62 -6.24 -13.01
CA GLU A 141 -0.83 -7.27 -11.99
C GLU A 141 -1.56 -8.49 -12.55
N SER A 142 -2.60 -8.28 -13.35
CA SER A 142 -3.36 -9.35 -14.00
C SER A 142 -2.48 -10.17 -14.95
N GLN A 143 -1.65 -9.51 -15.77
CA GLN A 143 -0.71 -10.18 -16.68
C GLN A 143 0.37 -10.99 -15.96
N ARG A 144 0.82 -10.53 -14.79
CA ARG A 144 1.79 -11.26 -13.95
C ARG A 144 1.16 -12.42 -13.18
N GLY A 145 -0.16 -12.46 -13.07
CA GLY A 145 -0.87 -13.43 -12.24
C GLY A 145 -0.79 -13.12 -10.74
N ASP A 146 -0.69 -11.83 -10.39
CA ASP A 146 -0.71 -11.37 -9.01
C ASP A 146 -2.08 -11.59 -8.35
N ALA A 147 -2.18 -11.30 -7.04
CA ALA A 147 -3.43 -11.33 -6.30
C ALA A 147 -4.50 -10.43 -6.98
N PRO A 148 -5.80 -10.78 -6.90
CA PRO A 148 -6.84 -10.03 -7.59
C PRO A 148 -6.97 -8.62 -7.02
N SER A 149 -7.00 -7.61 -7.90
CA SER A 149 -7.25 -6.22 -7.52
C SER A 149 -8.75 -5.94 -7.33
N ALA A 150 -9.12 -4.76 -6.81
CA ALA A 150 -10.52 -4.34 -6.67
C ALA A 150 -11.31 -4.48 -7.99
N ILE A 151 -10.69 -4.14 -9.12
CA ILE A 151 -11.31 -4.26 -10.45
C ILE A 151 -11.60 -5.73 -10.77
N ALA A 152 -10.62 -6.61 -10.57
CA ALA A 152 -10.78 -8.05 -10.81
C ALA A 152 -11.89 -8.64 -9.93
N CYS A 153 -11.91 -8.31 -8.63
CA CYS A 153 -12.95 -8.76 -7.71
C CYS A 153 -14.34 -8.20 -8.09
N CYS A 154 -14.40 -6.96 -8.59
CA CYS A 154 -15.64 -6.34 -9.05
C CYS A 154 -16.20 -7.02 -10.31
N MET A 155 -15.34 -7.40 -11.25
CA MET A 155 -15.75 -8.09 -12.49
C MET A 155 -16.43 -9.43 -12.23
N GLU A 156 -16.06 -10.10 -11.14
CA GLU A 156 -16.69 -11.37 -10.72
C GLU A 156 -18.07 -11.16 -10.06
N ALA A 157 -18.45 -9.92 -9.75
CA ALA A 157 -19.74 -9.64 -9.14
C ALA A 157 -20.86 -9.74 -10.19
N ALA A 158 -21.98 -10.38 -9.81
CA ALA A 158 -23.10 -10.65 -10.73
C ALA A 158 -23.74 -9.41 -11.37
N TRP A 159 -23.56 -8.23 -10.78
CA TRP A 159 -24.07 -6.96 -11.30
C TRP A 159 -23.11 -6.26 -12.26
N CYS A 160 -21.85 -6.71 -12.36
CA CYS A 160 -20.84 -6.07 -13.18
C CYS A 160 -20.95 -6.51 -14.64
N ALA A 161 -20.79 -5.55 -15.56
CA ALA A 161 -20.96 -5.75 -17.00
C ALA A 161 -19.62 -5.83 -17.76
N GLY A 162 -18.52 -6.12 -17.06
CA GLY A 162 -17.17 -6.20 -17.62
C GLY A 162 -16.20 -5.17 -17.01
N GLU A 163 -14.96 -5.16 -17.51
CA GLU A 163 -13.85 -4.40 -16.92
C GLU A 163 -14.10 -2.89 -16.93
N GLU A 164 -14.62 -2.33 -18.02
CA GLU A 164 -14.91 -0.88 -18.11
C GLU A 164 -15.95 -0.46 -17.06
N HIS A 165 -17.01 -1.25 -16.88
CA HIS A 165 -17.99 -1.03 -15.82
C HIS A 165 -17.33 -1.19 -14.44
N ALA A 166 -16.51 -2.21 -14.21
CA ALA A 166 -15.78 -2.38 -12.94
C ALA A 166 -14.88 -1.17 -12.61
N ARG A 167 -14.12 -0.69 -13.60
CA ARG A 167 -13.28 0.51 -13.46
C ARG A 167 -14.11 1.75 -13.12
N ALA A 168 -15.21 1.97 -13.84
CA ALA A 168 -16.11 3.08 -13.56
C ALA A 168 -16.72 2.99 -12.15
N ALA A 169 -17.18 1.80 -11.73
CA ALA A 169 -17.76 1.57 -10.41
C ALA A 169 -16.73 1.81 -9.28
N VAL A 170 -15.49 1.37 -9.46
CA VAL A 170 -14.41 1.63 -8.49
C VAL A 170 -14.03 3.11 -8.44
N VAL A 171 -13.79 3.74 -9.59
CA VAL A 171 -13.30 5.13 -9.66
C VAL A 171 -14.39 6.15 -9.33
N GLN A 172 -15.49 6.11 -10.08
CA GLN A 172 -16.57 7.11 -9.99
C GLN A 172 -17.52 6.83 -8.83
N GLY A 173 -17.62 5.58 -8.39
CA GLY A 173 -18.38 5.19 -7.20
C GLY A 173 -17.50 5.22 -5.96
N LEU A 174 -16.72 4.16 -5.74
CA LEU A 174 -16.08 3.91 -4.46
C LEU A 174 -15.02 4.94 -4.06
N ILE A 175 -14.09 5.30 -4.96
CA ILE A 175 -13.06 6.29 -4.63
C ILE A 175 -13.72 7.65 -4.34
N ALA A 176 -14.64 8.09 -5.19
CA ALA A 176 -15.34 9.35 -5.01
C ALA A 176 -16.15 9.40 -3.70
N ASP A 177 -16.87 8.33 -3.37
CA ASP A 177 -17.67 8.26 -2.14
C ASP A 177 -16.79 8.17 -0.89
N THR A 178 -15.70 7.42 -0.95
CA THR A 178 -14.71 7.36 0.14
C THR A 178 -14.09 8.75 0.39
N TRP A 179 -13.80 9.51 -0.67
CA TRP A 179 -13.34 10.90 -0.54
C TRP A 179 -14.39 11.81 0.10
N LYS A 180 -15.69 11.63 -0.18
CA LYS A 180 -16.76 12.43 0.47
C LYS A 180 -16.80 12.17 1.97
N VAL A 181 -16.73 10.89 2.38
CA VAL A 181 -16.68 10.51 3.80
C VAL A 181 -15.42 11.08 4.46
N PHE A 182 -14.25 10.84 3.85
CA PHE A 182 -12.96 11.35 4.31
C PHE A 182 -12.97 12.87 4.49
N ASN A 183 -13.48 13.63 3.51
CA ASN A 183 -13.53 15.08 3.57
C ASN A 183 -14.52 15.58 4.63
N LYS A 184 -15.64 14.90 4.84
CA LYS A 184 -16.61 15.24 5.89
C LYS A 184 -15.97 15.10 7.27
N GLU A 185 -15.31 13.97 7.54
CA GLU A 185 -14.61 13.72 8.80
C GLU A 185 -13.48 14.73 9.03
N MET A 186 -12.72 15.04 7.98
CA MET A 186 -11.66 16.05 8.00
C MET A 186 -12.16 17.48 8.15
N SER A 187 -13.42 17.76 7.85
CA SER A 187 -14.03 19.08 8.03
C SER A 187 -14.57 19.28 9.45
N SER A 188 -14.96 18.19 10.12
CA SER A 188 -15.31 18.21 11.54
C SER A 188 -14.10 18.22 12.47
N ALA A 189 -12.94 17.80 11.98
CA ALA A 189 -11.69 17.92 12.72
C ALA A 189 -11.24 19.39 12.79
N ASP A 190 -10.68 19.80 13.93
CA ASP A 190 -10.04 21.11 14.03
C ASP A 190 -8.89 21.19 13.00
N GLN A 191 -8.96 22.17 12.09
CA GLN A 191 -8.00 22.35 11.00
C GLN A 191 -6.59 22.64 11.50
N SER A 192 -6.46 23.06 12.76
CA SER A 192 -5.17 23.24 13.46
C SER A 192 -4.46 21.91 13.79
N MET A 193 -5.17 20.77 13.69
CA MET A 193 -4.63 19.46 14.07
C MET A 193 -3.62 18.94 13.04
N THR A 194 -2.38 18.77 13.48
CA THR A 194 -1.27 18.19 12.71
C THR A 194 -1.64 16.85 12.06
N MET A 195 -2.35 15.98 12.78
CA MET A 195 -2.82 14.68 12.27
C MET A 195 -3.76 14.82 11.07
N ALA A 196 -4.76 15.71 11.13
CA ALA A 196 -5.71 15.91 10.05
C ALA A 196 -5.03 16.41 8.77
N ASN A 197 -4.07 17.33 8.92
CA ASN A 197 -3.28 17.83 7.79
C ASN A 197 -2.38 16.74 7.18
N LEU A 198 -1.77 15.88 8.00
CA LEU A 198 -0.99 14.73 7.53
C LEU A 198 -1.85 13.75 6.73
N CYS A 199 -2.99 13.33 7.26
CA CYS A 199 -3.91 12.44 6.55
C CYS A 199 -4.36 13.06 5.22
N ARG A 200 -4.81 14.32 5.25
CA ARG A 200 -5.27 15.02 4.04
C ARG A 200 -4.18 15.11 2.97
N ASN A 201 -2.96 15.47 3.37
CA ASN A 201 -1.84 15.57 2.44
C ASN A 201 -1.44 14.19 1.90
N LEU A 202 -1.44 13.15 2.74
CA LEU A 202 -1.13 11.80 2.31
C LEU A 202 -2.16 11.29 1.30
N ALA A 203 -3.46 11.48 1.53
CA ALA A 203 -4.50 11.13 0.56
C ALA A 203 -4.32 11.85 -0.79
N ARG A 204 -3.92 13.13 -0.77
CA ARG A 204 -3.62 13.90 -1.99
C ARG A 204 -2.36 13.37 -2.70
N ILE A 205 -1.31 13.06 -1.96
CA ILE A 205 -0.07 12.47 -2.50
C ILE A 205 -0.37 11.15 -3.20
N ILE A 206 -1.14 10.27 -2.58
CA ILE A 206 -1.59 8.99 -3.16
C ILE A 206 -2.27 9.22 -4.51
N HIS A 207 -3.22 10.16 -4.56
CA HIS A 207 -3.93 10.45 -5.79
C HIS A 207 -2.99 11.03 -6.86
N CYS A 208 -2.09 11.93 -6.49
CA CYS A 208 -1.07 12.46 -7.40
C CYS A 208 -0.13 11.38 -7.93
N ILE A 209 0.21 10.38 -7.12
CA ILE A 209 1.07 9.26 -7.53
C ILE A 209 0.37 8.40 -8.59
N TYR A 210 -0.93 8.11 -8.41
CA TYR A 210 -1.64 7.12 -9.22
C TYR A 210 -2.58 7.69 -10.30
N GLN A 211 -2.76 9.02 -10.37
CA GLN A 211 -3.71 9.66 -11.30
C GLN A 211 -3.48 9.35 -12.78
N ASP A 212 -2.22 9.09 -13.18
CA ASP A 212 -1.82 8.86 -14.58
C ASP A 212 -1.19 7.46 -14.75
N GLY A 213 -1.62 6.49 -13.95
CA GLY A 213 -1.05 5.13 -13.89
C GLY A 213 -0.07 4.94 -12.73
N ASP A 214 0.69 3.84 -12.74
CA ASP A 214 1.57 3.47 -11.62
C ASP A 214 2.80 4.39 -11.52
N GLY A 215 2.66 5.47 -10.74
CA GLY A 215 3.73 6.43 -10.46
C GLY A 215 4.85 5.90 -9.55
N VAL A 216 4.75 4.69 -9.00
CA VAL A 216 5.75 4.12 -8.09
C VAL A 216 6.65 3.15 -8.84
N THR A 217 6.06 2.09 -9.42
CA THR A 217 6.87 1.00 -9.99
C THR A 217 7.18 1.22 -11.46
N SER A 218 6.30 1.93 -12.19
CA SER A 218 6.44 2.22 -13.61
C SER A 218 6.11 3.71 -13.94
N PRO A 219 6.82 4.67 -13.32
CA PRO A 219 6.45 6.08 -13.42
C PRO A 219 6.53 6.62 -14.85
N THR A 220 5.47 7.33 -15.24
CA THR A 220 5.39 8.04 -16.51
C THR A 220 6.44 9.15 -16.62
N HIS A 221 6.74 9.61 -17.83
CA HIS A 221 7.60 10.78 -18.04
C HIS A 221 7.09 12.03 -17.31
N ARG A 222 5.76 12.17 -17.20
CA ARG A 222 5.12 13.25 -16.45
C ARG A 222 5.46 13.18 -14.97
N MET A 223 5.30 12.01 -14.34
CA MET A 223 5.64 11.80 -12.93
C MET A 223 7.13 12.10 -12.65
N LYS A 224 8.03 11.56 -13.48
CA LYS A 224 9.47 11.81 -13.36
C LYS A 224 9.80 13.30 -13.46
N ARG A 225 9.14 14.03 -14.37
CA ARG A 225 9.31 15.48 -14.53
C ARG A 225 8.82 16.23 -13.29
N MET A 226 7.63 15.90 -12.77
CA MET A 226 7.10 16.53 -11.56
C MET A 226 8.05 16.39 -10.37
N VAL A 227 8.61 15.19 -10.15
CA VAL A 227 9.58 14.95 -9.08
C VAL A 227 10.86 15.76 -9.32
N LYS A 228 11.35 15.81 -10.57
CA LYS A 228 12.53 16.60 -10.94
C LYS A 228 12.33 18.09 -10.62
N ASP A 229 11.21 18.63 -11.06
CA ASP A 229 10.87 20.04 -10.90
C ASP A 229 10.67 20.41 -9.43
N LEU A 230 10.05 19.52 -8.64
CA LEU A 230 9.78 19.77 -7.23
C LEU A 230 11.04 19.70 -6.33
N LEU A 231 11.95 18.76 -6.59
CA LEU A 231 13.04 18.45 -5.65
C LEU A 231 14.42 18.93 -6.10
N PHE A 232 14.63 19.13 -7.40
CA PHE A 232 15.97 19.39 -7.94
C PHE A 232 16.09 20.71 -8.71
N ASN A 233 14.99 21.26 -9.20
CA ASN A 233 15.00 22.51 -9.95
C ASN A 233 14.54 23.67 -9.06
N PRO A 234 15.45 24.55 -8.61
CA PRO A 234 15.06 25.71 -7.82
C PRO A 234 14.22 26.67 -8.67
N VAL A 235 13.24 27.31 -8.04
CA VAL A 235 12.53 28.43 -8.66
C VAL A 235 13.46 29.64 -8.63
N LEU A 236 13.87 30.10 -9.81
CA LEU A 236 14.64 31.33 -9.93
C LEU A 236 13.64 32.50 -9.90
N PHE A 237 13.81 33.38 -8.90
CA PHE A 237 13.08 34.64 -8.75
C PHE A 237 13.97 35.81 -9.14
#